data_AF-A0A7S0Z7Y6-F1
#
_entry.id   AF-A0A7S0Z7Y6-F1
#
_cell.length_a   1.000
_cell.length_b   1.000
_cell.length_c   1.000
_cell.angle_alpha   90.00
_cell.angle_beta   90.00
_cell.angle_gamma   90.00
#
_symmetry.space_group_name_H-M   'P 1'
#
loop_
_entity.id
_entity.type
_entity.pdbx_description
1 polymer ?
#
loop_
_entity_poly.entity_id
_entity_poly.type
_entity_poly.pdbx_seq_one_letter_code
_entity_poly.pdbx_strand_id
1 'polypeptide(L)'
;RNRLAVKLVELYDSDFQAHCSKECANEDELFEHKMECRFLPVSCENEGCPESFALHLRDKHDSHCSFKLVPCTLNCNQIVMRREMCAHQVGTCSMKLMKCPYFDLGCVDPICKGVLHQHVTTNADSHLKMLWAEEAKVKSRVLELERWSAALAEDDDKRRAGLRAMNTGISMLETKHLDLEKEQTLAKQGHQKVEARVRGLEATVKAQQSEIAALNSKVAGLLKSFAQIAKQ
;
A
#
# COMPACT_ATOMS: atom_id res chain seq x y z
N ARG A 1 -50.70 -54.00 9.03
CA ARG A 1 -50.31 -52.89 8.12
C ARG A 1 -51.56 -52.12 7.73
N ASN A 2 -51.56 -50.78 7.85
CA ASN A 2 -52.76 -49.94 7.73
C ASN A 2 -53.48 -50.11 6.39
N ARG A 3 -54.72 -50.62 6.40
CA ARG A 3 -55.58 -50.82 5.21
C ARG A 3 -55.78 -49.53 4.39
N LEU A 4 -55.71 -48.38 5.06
CA LEU A 4 -55.73 -47.06 4.42
C LEU A 4 -54.48 -46.82 3.57
N ALA A 5 -53.29 -47.21 4.04
CA ALA A 5 -52.03 -46.99 3.34
C ALA A 5 -51.93 -47.80 2.04
N VAL A 6 -52.44 -49.04 2.03
CA VAL A 6 -52.50 -49.88 0.82
C VAL A 6 -53.40 -49.24 -0.24
N LYS A 7 -54.63 -48.85 0.15
CA LYS A 7 -55.57 -48.18 -0.75
C LYS A 7 -55.05 -46.85 -1.29
N LEU A 8 -54.31 -46.09 -0.48
CA LEU A 8 -53.70 -44.83 -0.92
C LEU A 8 -52.59 -45.07 -1.94
N VAL A 9 -51.75 -46.10 -1.76
CA VAL A 9 -50.72 -46.44 -2.74
C VAL A 9 -51.35 -46.87 -4.08
N GLU A 10 -52.40 -47.71 -4.04
CA GLU A 10 -53.12 -48.15 -5.24
C GLU A 10 -53.79 -47.00 -6.02
N LEU A 11 -54.29 -45.98 -5.31
CA LEU A 11 -54.96 -44.83 -5.95
C LEU A 11 -53.97 -43.82 -6.57
N TYR A 12 -52.78 -43.67 -5.98
CA TYR A 12 -51.80 -42.66 -6.40
C TYR A 12 -50.70 -43.20 -7.30
N ASP A 13 -50.47 -44.52 -7.31
CA ASP A 13 -49.47 -45.19 -8.14
C ASP A 13 -50.13 -46.13 -9.16
N SER A 14 -51.11 -45.61 -9.90
CA SER A 14 -51.88 -46.37 -10.90
C SER A 14 -51.04 -46.99 -12.01
N ASP A 15 -49.80 -46.49 -12.20
CA ASP A 15 -48.86 -46.96 -13.22
C ASP A 15 -47.80 -47.94 -12.65
N PHE A 16 -47.94 -48.38 -11.40
CA PHE A 16 -47.04 -49.32 -10.71
C PHE A 16 -45.56 -48.88 -10.74
N GLN A 17 -45.31 -47.60 -10.49
CA GLN A 17 -43.98 -46.99 -10.48
C GLN A 17 -43.28 -47.14 -9.11
N ALA A 18 -44.02 -47.33 -8.03
CA ALA A 18 -43.55 -47.40 -6.65
C ALA A 18 -44.02 -48.65 -5.87
N HIS A 19 -44.97 -49.43 -6.40
CA HIS A 19 -45.44 -50.67 -5.78
C HIS A 19 -45.61 -51.85 -6.73
N CYS A 20 -45.58 -53.07 -6.18
CA CYS A 20 -45.86 -54.30 -6.91
C CYS A 20 -47.31 -54.73 -6.72
N SER A 21 -47.98 -55.12 -7.81
CA SER A 21 -49.37 -55.63 -7.80
C SER A 21 -49.47 -57.13 -8.10
N LYS A 22 -48.37 -57.90 -7.94
CA LYS A 22 -48.41 -59.36 -8.11
C LYS A 22 -49.21 -59.99 -6.97
N GLU A 23 -50.32 -60.64 -7.31
CA GLU A 23 -51.08 -61.47 -6.38
C GLU A 23 -50.38 -62.83 -6.21
N CYS A 24 -50.16 -63.25 -4.96
CA CYS A 24 -49.53 -64.54 -4.62
C CYS A 24 -50.56 -65.43 -3.93
N ALA A 25 -50.68 -66.69 -4.34
CA ALA A 25 -51.74 -67.58 -3.86
C ALA A 25 -51.43 -68.23 -2.51
N ASN A 26 -50.14 -68.38 -2.17
CA ASN A 26 -49.66 -69.01 -0.94
C ASN A 26 -48.45 -68.25 -0.35
N GLU A 27 -48.06 -68.61 0.89
CA GLU A 27 -46.97 -67.94 1.60
C GLU A 27 -45.59 -68.20 0.96
N ASP A 28 -45.41 -69.36 0.34
CA ASP A 28 -44.15 -69.75 -0.33
C ASP A 28 -43.93 -68.92 -1.61
N GLU A 29 -44.94 -68.75 -2.46
CA GLU A 29 -44.92 -67.89 -3.65
C GLU A 29 -44.69 -66.42 -3.27
N LEU A 30 -45.25 -65.97 -2.14
CA LEU A 30 -45.03 -64.62 -1.64
C LEU A 30 -43.59 -64.44 -1.14
N PHE A 31 -42.99 -65.47 -0.55
CA PHE A 31 -41.59 -65.46 -0.14
C PHE A 31 -40.64 -65.40 -1.33
N GLU A 32 -40.83 -66.29 -2.31
CA GLU A 32 -40.06 -66.29 -3.56
C GLU A 32 -40.20 -64.96 -4.31
N HIS A 33 -41.43 -64.45 -4.44
CA HIS A 33 -41.65 -63.16 -5.08
C HIS A 33 -40.93 -62.02 -4.37
N LYS A 34 -40.91 -61.97 -3.03
CA LYS A 34 -40.22 -60.90 -2.29
C LYS A 34 -38.72 -60.87 -2.59
N MET A 35 -38.08 -62.02 -2.80
CA MET A 35 -36.65 -62.11 -3.08
C MET A 35 -36.28 -61.61 -4.48
N GLU A 36 -37.21 -61.68 -5.43
CA GLU A 36 -36.99 -61.28 -6.82
C GLU A 36 -37.76 -60.01 -7.24
N CYS A 37 -38.55 -59.44 -6.32
CA CYS A 37 -39.40 -58.30 -6.62
C CYS A 37 -38.53 -57.09 -7.00
N ARG A 38 -38.88 -56.42 -8.10
CA ARG A 38 -38.22 -55.17 -8.53
C ARG A 38 -38.29 -54.04 -7.50
N PHE A 39 -39.21 -54.14 -6.53
CA PHE A 39 -39.40 -53.21 -5.41
C PHE A 39 -38.76 -53.68 -4.11
N LEU A 40 -38.04 -54.81 -4.13
CA LEU A 40 -37.27 -55.29 -2.99
C LEU A 40 -36.31 -54.17 -2.54
N PRO A 41 -36.40 -53.70 -1.29
CA PRO A 41 -35.43 -52.75 -0.76
C PRO A 41 -34.07 -53.44 -0.63
N VAL A 42 -33.07 -52.86 -1.31
CA VAL A 42 -31.68 -53.29 -1.25
C VAL A 42 -30.81 -52.12 -0.76
N SER A 43 -29.77 -52.44 0.00
CA SER A 43 -28.77 -51.47 0.43
C SER A 43 -27.71 -51.30 -0.65
N CYS A 44 -27.10 -50.11 -0.71
CA CYS A 44 -25.97 -49.88 -1.60
C CYS A 44 -24.76 -50.77 -1.24
N GLU A 45 -24.11 -51.34 -2.25
CA GLU A 45 -22.90 -52.18 -2.09
C GLU A 45 -21.63 -51.34 -1.88
N ASN A 46 -21.68 -50.03 -2.18
CA ASN A 46 -20.53 -49.14 -2.01
C ASN A 46 -20.24 -48.88 -0.53
N GLU A 47 -18.99 -49.09 -0.12
CA GLU A 47 -18.54 -48.92 1.26
C GLU A 47 -18.88 -47.52 1.80
N GLY A 48 -19.57 -47.48 2.94
CA GLY A 48 -19.95 -46.24 3.63
C GLY A 48 -21.19 -45.52 3.09
N CYS A 49 -21.88 -46.05 2.07
CA CYS A 49 -23.14 -45.50 1.60
C CYS A 49 -24.32 -45.99 2.46
N PRO A 50 -25.07 -45.10 3.15
CA PRO A 50 -26.19 -45.50 4.02
C PRO A 50 -27.52 -45.67 3.27
N GLU A 51 -27.55 -45.47 1.94
CA GLU A 51 -28.78 -45.45 1.15
C GLU A 51 -29.34 -46.86 0.93
N SER A 52 -30.67 -46.96 1.02
CA SER A 52 -31.44 -48.15 0.63
C SER A 52 -32.52 -47.74 -0.38
N PHE A 53 -32.69 -48.54 -1.42
CA PHE A 53 -33.57 -48.23 -2.55
C PHE A 53 -34.18 -49.51 -3.12
N ALA A 54 -35.25 -49.37 -3.90
CA ALA A 54 -35.83 -50.50 -4.62
C ALA A 54 -34.84 -51.06 -5.65
N LEU A 55 -34.78 -52.38 -5.80
CA LEU A 55 -33.84 -53.08 -6.70
C LEU A 55 -33.76 -52.48 -8.11
N HIS A 56 -34.89 -52.07 -8.71
CA HIS A 56 -34.91 -51.46 -10.04
C HIS A 56 -34.28 -50.05 -10.13
N LEU A 57 -34.07 -49.36 -9.00
CA LEU A 57 -33.42 -48.06 -8.92
C LEU A 57 -31.90 -48.16 -8.72
N ARG A 58 -31.36 -49.38 -8.63
CA ARG A 58 -29.92 -49.62 -8.38
C ARG A 58 -29.02 -48.88 -9.37
N ASP A 59 -29.29 -48.98 -10.66
CA ASP A 59 -28.45 -48.36 -11.69
C ASP A 59 -28.55 -46.83 -11.66
N LYS A 60 -29.72 -46.30 -11.31
CA LYS A 60 -29.94 -44.86 -11.13
C LYS A 60 -29.18 -44.33 -9.91
N HIS A 61 -29.16 -45.08 -8.81
CA HIS A 61 -28.34 -44.74 -7.65
C HIS A 61 -26.85 -44.84 -7.98
N ASP A 62 -26.40 -45.95 -8.58
CA ASP A 62 -25.00 -46.23 -8.89
C ASP A 62 -24.36 -45.15 -9.79
N SER A 63 -25.09 -44.63 -10.76
CA SER A 63 -24.65 -43.51 -11.61
C SER A 63 -24.36 -42.21 -10.85
N HIS A 64 -24.99 -41.99 -9.69
CA HIS A 64 -24.88 -40.77 -8.89
C HIS A 64 -24.33 -40.99 -7.47
N CYS A 65 -24.02 -42.23 -7.10
CA CYS A 65 -23.58 -42.56 -5.75
C CYS A 65 -22.30 -41.80 -5.39
N SER A 66 -22.38 -40.99 -4.34
CA SER A 66 -21.27 -40.17 -3.83
C SER A 66 -20.11 -40.99 -3.28
N PHE A 67 -20.39 -42.20 -2.81
CA PHE A 67 -19.41 -43.14 -2.22
C PHE A 67 -18.78 -44.08 -3.25
N LYS A 68 -19.33 -44.11 -4.47
CA LYS A 68 -18.80 -44.95 -5.54
C LYS A 68 -17.38 -44.52 -5.89
N LEU A 69 -16.50 -45.52 -5.95
CA LEU A 69 -15.14 -45.40 -6.48
C LEU A 69 -15.20 -45.29 -8.01
N VAL A 70 -14.72 -44.18 -8.55
CA VAL A 70 -14.71 -43.88 -9.99
C VAL A 70 -13.31 -43.44 -10.43
N PRO A 71 -12.92 -43.71 -11.69
CA PRO A 71 -11.64 -43.24 -12.20
C PRO A 71 -11.59 -41.70 -12.21
N CYS A 72 -10.42 -41.15 -11.91
CA CYS A 72 -10.20 -39.71 -11.96
C CYS A 72 -10.49 -39.14 -13.35
N THR A 73 -11.24 -38.05 -13.42
CA THR A 73 -11.60 -37.37 -14.68
C THR A 73 -10.43 -36.62 -15.33
N LEU A 74 -9.32 -36.44 -14.61
CA LEU A 74 -8.05 -35.95 -15.16
C LEU A 74 -7.15 -37.09 -15.64
N ASN A 75 -7.65 -38.34 -15.66
CA ASN A 75 -6.95 -39.52 -16.16
C ASN A 75 -5.58 -39.77 -15.48
N CYS A 76 -5.47 -39.49 -14.18
CA CYS A 76 -4.26 -39.76 -13.39
C CYS A 76 -4.06 -41.24 -13.01
N ASN A 77 -4.85 -42.15 -13.56
CA ASN A 77 -4.90 -43.59 -13.26
C ASN A 77 -5.25 -43.95 -11.80
N GLN A 78 -5.74 -43.00 -11.00
CA GLN A 78 -6.26 -43.27 -9.65
C GLN A 78 -7.78 -43.46 -9.67
N ILE A 79 -8.26 -44.33 -8.78
CA ILE A 79 -9.68 -44.51 -8.50
C ILE A 79 -9.99 -43.73 -7.22
N VAL A 80 -10.99 -42.86 -7.26
CA VAL A 80 -11.32 -41.92 -6.18
C VAL A 80 -12.81 -41.99 -5.90
N MET A 81 -13.23 -41.84 -4.64
CA MET A 81 -14.65 -41.69 -4.31
C MET A 81 -15.23 -40.48 -5.02
N ARG A 82 -16.41 -40.60 -5.63
CA ARG A 82 -17.03 -39.53 -6.40
C ARG A 82 -17.10 -38.20 -5.63
N ARG A 83 -17.45 -38.24 -4.34
CA ARG A 83 -17.50 -37.06 -3.46
C ARG A 83 -16.12 -36.40 -3.22
N GLU A 84 -15.04 -37.18 -3.30
CA GLU A 84 -13.67 -36.74 -3.00
C GLU A 84 -12.92 -36.31 -4.27
N MET A 85 -13.53 -36.45 -5.45
CA MET A 85 -12.93 -36.11 -6.75
C MET A 85 -12.38 -34.68 -6.78
N CYS A 86 -13.15 -33.70 -6.31
CA CYS A 86 -12.71 -32.29 -6.28
C CYS A 86 -11.49 -32.10 -5.36
N ALA A 87 -11.53 -32.67 -4.16
CA ALA A 87 -10.41 -32.60 -3.22
C ALA A 87 -9.14 -33.28 -3.79
N HIS A 88 -9.29 -34.41 -4.47
CA HIS A 88 -8.20 -35.08 -5.18
C HIS A 88 -7.61 -34.21 -6.28
N GLN A 89 -8.44 -33.67 -7.19
CA GLN A 89 -8.00 -32.82 -8.31
C GLN A 89 -7.25 -31.58 -7.86
N VAL A 90 -7.71 -30.94 -6.77
CA VAL A 90 -7.07 -29.73 -6.23
C VAL A 90 -5.85 -30.07 -5.37
N GLY A 91 -5.82 -31.23 -4.71
CA GLY A 91 -4.76 -31.59 -3.78
C GLY A 91 -3.69 -32.52 -4.38
N THR A 92 -4.04 -33.80 -4.45
CA THR A 92 -3.07 -34.90 -4.61
C THR A 92 -2.89 -35.38 -6.04
N CYS A 93 -3.80 -35.02 -6.97
CA CYS A 93 -3.76 -35.47 -8.35
C CYS A 93 -2.42 -35.12 -9.05
N SER A 94 -1.81 -36.13 -9.68
CA SER A 94 -0.60 -35.95 -10.49
C SER A 94 -0.87 -35.18 -11.79
N MET A 95 -2.11 -35.25 -12.30
CA MET A 95 -2.55 -34.54 -13.51
C MET A 95 -3.10 -33.14 -13.23
N LYS A 96 -3.01 -32.67 -11.97
CA LYS A 96 -3.32 -31.29 -11.64
C LYS A 96 -2.39 -30.34 -12.39
N LEU A 97 -2.96 -29.35 -13.08
CA LEU A 97 -2.22 -28.28 -13.74
C LEU A 97 -1.56 -27.37 -12.69
N MET A 98 -0.28 -27.07 -12.92
CA MET A 98 0.57 -26.26 -12.06
C MET A 98 1.31 -25.21 -12.90
N LYS A 99 1.63 -24.07 -12.29
CA LYS A 99 2.53 -23.09 -12.90
C LYS A 99 3.98 -23.53 -12.73
N CYS A 100 4.79 -23.31 -13.76
CA CYS A 100 6.25 -23.46 -13.64
C CYS A 100 6.79 -22.48 -12.57
N PRO A 101 7.82 -22.84 -11.78
CA PRO A 101 8.54 -21.89 -10.93
C PRO A 101 9.09 -20.67 -11.67
N TYR A 102 9.33 -20.80 -12.98
CA TYR A 102 9.81 -19.74 -13.86
C TYR A 102 8.67 -18.99 -14.57
N PHE A 103 7.42 -19.16 -14.13
CA PHE A 103 6.25 -18.53 -14.76
C PHE A 103 6.36 -17.00 -14.81
N ASP A 104 6.76 -16.39 -13.69
CA ASP A 104 6.92 -14.93 -13.60
C ASP A 104 8.11 -14.41 -14.42
N LEU A 105 9.04 -15.30 -14.80
CA LEU A 105 10.13 -14.97 -15.72
C LEU A 105 9.77 -15.22 -17.20
N GLY A 106 8.57 -15.73 -17.48
CA GLY A 106 8.03 -15.90 -18.83
C GLY A 106 7.77 -17.35 -19.29
N CYS A 107 7.92 -18.36 -18.42
CA CYS A 107 7.57 -19.74 -18.79
C CYS A 107 6.05 -19.97 -18.75
N VAL A 108 5.44 -20.24 -19.90
CA VAL A 108 3.96 -20.36 -20.05
C VAL A 108 3.48 -21.77 -20.37
N ASP A 109 4.36 -22.76 -20.25
CA ASP A 109 4.01 -24.14 -20.60
C ASP A 109 2.93 -24.72 -19.67
N PRO A 110 1.92 -25.41 -20.22
CA PRO A 110 0.92 -26.11 -19.42
C PRO A 110 1.55 -27.36 -18.79
N ILE A 111 1.78 -27.34 -17.48
CA ILE A 111 2.53 -28.39 -16.79
C ILE A 111 1.65 -29.07 -15.75
N CYS A 112 1.63 -30.40 -15.76
CA CYS A 112 0.98 -31.18 -14.72
C CYS A 112 1.95 -31.51 -13.59
N LYS A 113 1.45 -31.63 -12.36
CA LYS A 113 2.25 -31.91 -11.16
C LYS A 113 3.21 -33.10 -11.33
N GLY A 114 2.76 -34.18 -11.98
CA GLY A 114 3.54 -35.41 -12.18
C GLY A 114 4.74 -35.25 -13.12
N VAL A 115 4.68 -34.29 -14.05
CA VAL A 115 5.75 -34.05 -15.04
C VAL A 115 6.53 -32.76 -14.76
N LEU A 116 6.19 -32.02 -13.70
CA LEU A 116 6.81 -30.74 -13.37
C LEU A 116 8.33 -30.84 -13.25
N HIS A 117 8.82 -31.87 -12.53
CA HIS A 117 10.25 -32.07 -12.37
C HIS A 117 10.94 -32.31 -13.71
N GLN A 118 10.36 -33.16 -14.57
CA GLN A 118 10.90 -33.44 -15.90
C GLN A 118 10.89 -32.19 -16.79
N HIS A 119 9.83 -31.37 -16.74
CA HIS A 119 9.79 -30.11 -17.46
C HIS A 119 10.93 -29.18 -17.01
N VAL A 120 11.13 -29.00 -15.71
CA VAL A 120 12.15 -28.08 -15.18
C VAL A 120 13.55 -28.54 -15.58
N THR A 121 13.84 -29.84 -15.52
CA THR A 121 15.15 -30.38 -15.89
C THR A 121 15.40 -30.37 -17.39
N THR A 122 14.39 -30.72 -18.21
CA THR A 122 14.53 -30.77 -19.67
C THR A 122 14.64 -29.37 -20.27
N ASN A 123 14.00 -28.37 -19.65
CA ASN A 123 14.02 -26.98 -20.11
C ASN A 123 15.00 -26.09 -19.33
N ALA A 124 15.97 -26.70 -18.61
CA ALA A 124 16.91 -25.97 -17.76
C ALA A 124 17.65 -24.83 -18.51
N ASP A 125 18.09 -25.08 -19.74
CA ASP A 125 18.78 -24.07 -20.55
C ASP A 125 17.90 -22.85 -20.87
N SER A 126 16.61 -23.07 -21.13
CA SER A 126 15.64 -21.98 -21.36
C SER A 126 15.43 -21.19 -20.08
N HIS A 127 15.25 -21.88 -18.95
CA HIS A 127 15.09 -21.25 -17.64
C HIS A 127 16.32 -20.45 -17.22
N LEU A 128 17.53 -20.94 -17.49
CA LEU A 128 18.78 -20.22 -17.24
C LEU A 128 18.89 -18.95 -18.10
N LYS A 129 18.50 -19.01 -19.37
CA LYS A 129 18.44 -17.81 -20.23
C LYS A 129 17.46 -16.76 -19.71
N MET A 130 16.29 -17.18 -19.23
CA MET A 130 15.32 -16.28 -18.60
C MET A 130 15.92 -15.62 -17.35
N LEU A 131 16.60 -16.39 -16.50
CA LEU A 131 17.29 -15.87 -15.32
C LEU A 131 18.39 -14.85 -15.67
N TRP A 132 19.22 -15.14 -16.67
CA TRP A 132 20.26 -14.20 -17.12
C TRP A 132 19.69 -12.93 -17.72
N ALA A 133 18.57 -13.01 -18.45
CA ALA A 133 17.89 -11.84 -18.98
C ALA A 133 17.37 -10.93 -17.85
N GLU A 134 16.79 -11.52 -16.80
CA GLU A 134 16.35 -10.77 -15.62
C GLU A 134 17.52 -10.24 -14.79
N GLU A 135 18.60 -11.01 -14.64
CA GLU A 135 19.83 -10.55 -13.98
C GLU A 135 20.42 -9.32 -14.68
N ALA A 136 20.48 -9.31 -16.01
CA ALA A 136 20.94 -8.16 -16.78
C ALA A 136 20.08 -6.90 -16.54
N LYS A 137 18.75 -7.07 -16.45
CA LYS A 137 17.82 -5.96 -16.13
C LYS A 137 18.05 -5.44 -14.72
N VAL A 138 18.20 -6.33 -13.74
CA VAL A 138 18.48 -5.96 -12.34
C VAL A 138 19.80 -5.20 -12.26
N LYS A 139 20.86 -5.73 -12.88
CA LYS A 139 22.18 -5.09 -12.94
C LYS A 139 22.11 -3.68 -13.54
N SER A 140 21.36 -3.51 -14.63
CA SER A 140 21.14 -2.19 -15.23
C SER A 140 20.45 -1.21 -14.27
N ARG A 141 19.40 -1.67 -13.57
CA ARG A 141 18.68 -0.88 -12.56
C ARG A 141 19.56 -0.50 -11.37
N VAL A 142 20.41 -1.41 -10.89
CA VAL A 142 21.35 -1.14 -9.80
C VAL A 142 22.35 -0.07 -10.21
N LEU A 143 22.97 -0.20 -11.40
CA LEU A 143 23.90 0.81 -11.92
C LEU A 143 23.24 2.17 -12.14
N GLU A 144 21.96 2.21 -12.47
CA GLU A 144 21.20 3.46 -12.53
C GLU A 144 20.99 4.04 -11.13
N LEU A 145 20.51 3.26 -10.16
CA LEU A 145 20.33 3.72 -8.79
C LEU A 145 21.62 4.24 -8.15
N GLU A 146 22.75 3.58 -8.40
CA GLU A 146 24.06 4.03 -7.92
C GLU A 146 24.46 5.38 -8.53
N ARG A 147 24.21 5.59 -9.84
CA ARG A 147 24.44 6.87 -10.50
C ARG A 147 23.57 7.99 -9.92
N TRP A 148 22.29 7.71 -9.70
CA TRP A 148 21.36 8.67 -9.09
C TRP A 148 21.75 9.00 -7.65
N SER A 149 22.14 8.00 -6.86
CA SER A 149 22.64 8.16 -5.50
C SER A 149 23.87 9.07 -5.46
N ALA A 150 24.85 8.85 -6.35
CA ALA A 150 26.04 9.69 -6.45
C ALA A 150 25.70 11.14 -6.84
N ALA A 151 24.78 11.34 -7.80
CA ALA A 151 24.35 12.68 -8.19
C ALA A 151 23.65 13.44 -7.05
N LEU A 152 22.80 12.74 -6.28
CA LEU A 152 22.16 13.32 -5.09
C LEU A 152 23.17 13.70 -4.01
N ALA A 153 24.18 12.86 -3.77
CA ALA A 153 25.25 13.17 -2.82
C ALA A 153 26.04 14.42 -3.23
N GLU A 154 26.35 14.58 -4.52
CA GLU A 154 27.05 15.76 -5.04
C GLU A 154 26.22 17.04 -4.90
N ASP A 155 24.92 16.99 -5.20
CA ASP A 155 24.02 18.14 -5.04
C ASP A 155 23.90 18.57 -3.57
N ASP A 156 23.75 17.61 -2.67
CA ASP A 156 23.68 17.84 -1.23
C ASP A 156 24.98 18.44 -0.68
N ASP A 157 26.14 18.00 -1.19
CA ASP A 157 27.44 18.61 -0.85
C ASP A 157 27.58 20.05 -1.36
N LYS A 158 27.12 20.34 -2.58
CA LYS A 158 27.08 21.72 -3.11
C LYS A 158 26.16 22.60 -2.26
N ARG A 159 24.97 22.10 -1.91
CA ARG A 159 24.01 22.82 -1.06
C ARG A 159 24.60 23.07 0.33
N ARG A 160 25.25 22.08 0.95
CA ARG A 160 25.97 22.25 2.22
C ARG A 160 27.09 23.27 2.13
N ALA A 161 27.87 23.27 1.04
CA ALA A 161 28.92 24.26 0.82
C ALA A 161 28.35 25.68 0.72
N GLY A 162 27.25 25.86 -0.01
CA GLY A 162 26.52 27.12 -0.09
C GLY A 162 26.03 27.59 1.28
N LEU A 163 25.45 26.69 2.08
CA LEU A 163 25.00 27.02 3.43
C LEU A 163 26.15 27.45 4.35
N ARG A 164 27.30 26.78 4.28
CA ARG A 164 28.52 27.18 5.01
C ARG A 164 28.97 28.58 4.62
N ALA A 165 29.02 28.88 3.32
CA ALA A 165 29.41 30.20 2.82
C ALA A 165 28.45 31.31 3.30
N MET A 166 27.14 31.04 3.26
CA MET A 166 26.13 31.95 3.80
C MET A 166 26.32 32.19 5.30
N ASN A 167 26.55 31.11 6.07
CA ASN A 167 26.77 31.22 7.51
C ASN A 167 28.00 32.07 7.84
N THR A 168 29.11 31.89 7.12
CA THR A 168 30.29 32.76 7.24
C THR A 168 29.96 34.22 6.92
N GLY A 169 29.18 34.47 5.85
CA GLY A 169 28.72 35.81 5.50
C GLY A 169 27.87 36.47 6.59
N ILE A 170 26.98 35.71 7.22
CA ILE A 170 26.17 36.19 8.35
C ILE A 170 27.07 36.61 9.51
N SER A 171 28.03 35.77 9.93
CA SER A 171 28.96 36.12 11.01
C SER A 171 29.79 37.38 10.71
N MET A 172 30.19 37.58 9.46
CA MET A 172 30.86 38.82 9.05
C MET A 172 29.94 40.04 9.15
N LEU A 173 28.68 39.91 8.75
CA LEU A 173 27.69 40.98 8.85
C LEU A 173 27.37 41.32 10.31
N GLU A 174 27.23 40.31 11.18
CA GLU A 174 27.05 40.50 12.63
C GLU A 174 28.22 41.28 13.23
N THR A 175 29.45 40.93 12.86
CA THR A 175 30.65 41.66 13.32
C THR A 175 30.64 43.11 12.85
N LYS A 176 30.36 43.36 11.57
CA LYS A 176 30.27 44.72 11.03
C LYS A 176 29.14 45.53 11.67
N HIS A 177 28.02 44.89 11.98
CA HIS A 177 26.90 45.54 12.65
C HIS A 177 27.32 46.04 14.03
N LEU A 178 27.99 45.20 14.83
CA LEU A 178 28.51 45.58 16.14
C LEU A 178 29.49 46.75 16.07
N ASP A 179 30.36 46.79 15.06
CA ASP A 179 31.31 47.89 14.90
C ASP A 179 30.63 49.19 14.47
N LEU A 180 29.65 49.12 13.55
CA LEU A 180 28.83 50.28 13.17
C LEU A 180 28.01 50.81 14.35
N GLU A 181 27.49 49.94 15.22
CA GLU A 181 26.80 50.36 16.44
C GLU A 181 27.75 51.14 17.36
N LYS A 182 28.99 50.66 17.57
CA LYS A 182 30.01 51.39 18.36
C LYS A 182 30.31 52.76 17.75
N GLU A 183 30.56 52.82 16.44
CA GLU A 183 30.81 54.09 15.74
C GLU A 183 29.63 55.06 15.88
N GLN A 184 28.40 54.55 15.76
CA GLN A 184 27.20 55.36 15.93
C GLN A 184 27.10 55.92 17.37
N THR A 185 27.44 55.13 18.40
CA THR A 185 27.44 55.62 19.78
C THR A 185 28.48 56.72 20.00
N LEU A 186 29.69 56.56 19.46
CA LEU A 186 30.75 57.56 19.53
C LEU A 186 30.35 58.85 18.79
N ALA A 187 29.77 58.72 17.61
CA ALA A 187 29.27 59.86 16.83
C ALA A 187 28.16 60.61 17.59
N LYS A 188 27.22 59.90 18.22
CA LYS A 188 26.17 60.50 19.08
C LYS A 188 26.77 61.29 20.25
N GLN A 189 27.77 60.73 20.95
CA GLN A 189 28.47 61.44 22.04
C GLN A 189 29.20 62.69 21.53
N GLY A 190 29.87 62.59 20.37
CA GLY A 190 30.51 63.72 19.72
C GLY A 190 29.53 64.82 19.35
N HIS A 191 28.38 64.44 18.78
CA HIS A 191 27.31 65.37 18.43
C HIS A 191 26.78 66.12 19.66
N GLN A 192 26.48 65.41 20.76
CA GLN A 192 26.04 66.02 22.01
C GLN A 192 27.04 67.04 22.56
N LYS A 193 28.35 66.76 22.48
CA LYS A 193 29.42 67.70 22.88
C LYS A 193 29.42 68.95 22.01
N VAL A 194 29.31 68.78 20.69
CA VAL A 194 29.27 69.91 19.75
C VAL A 194 28.03 70.75 19.98
N GLU A 195 26.85 70.14 20.10
CA GLU A 195 25.61 70.85 20.44
C GLU A 195 25.71 71.64 21.74
N ALA A 196 26.31 71.06 22.79
CA ALA A 196 26.53 71.77 24.05
C ALA A 196 27.43 73.00 23.88
N ARG A 197 28.49 72.89 23.07
CA ARG A 197 29.37 74.03 22.73
C ARG A 197 28.64 75.10 21.92
N VAL A 198 27.82 74.69 20.95
CA VAL A 198 27.01 75.61 20.14
C VAL A 198 26.06 76.40 21.05
N ARG A 199 25.31 75.73 21.92
CA ARG A 199 24.44 76.40 22.91
C ARG A 199 25.21 77.37 23.82
N GLY A 200 26.41 76.99 24.24
CA GLY A 200 27.29 77.86 25.02
C GLY A 200 27.69 79.12 24.25
N LEU A 201 28.13 78.98 22.99
CA LEU A 201 28.48 80.11 22.13
C LEU A 201 27.28 81.00 21.82
N GLU A 202 26.12 80.42 21.54
CA GLU A 202 24.86 81.19 21.33
C GLU A 202 24.51 82.04 22.55
N ALA A 203 24.67 81.50 23.77
CA ALA A 203 24.47 82.25 25.00
C ALA A 203 25.47 83.41 25.15
N THR A 204 26.76 83.18 24.83
CA THR A 204 27.78 84.24 24.83
C THR A 204 27.47 85.33 23.81
N VAL A 205 27.09 84.96 22.58
CA VAL A 205 26.69 85.91 21.54
C VAL A 205 25.50 86.74 22.01
N LYS A 206 24.49 86.13 22.63
CA LYS A 206 23.32 86.83 23.17
C LYS A 206 23.70 87.80 24.30
N ALA A 207 24.60 87.41 25.20
CA ALA A 207 25.09 88.28 26.27
C ALA A 207 25.84 89.48 25.70
N GLN A 208 26.79 89.25 24.78
CA GLN A 208 27.52 90.31 24.09
C GLN A 208 26.59 91.26 23.32
N GLN A 209 25.54 90.74 22.66
CA GLN A 209 24.55 91.56 21.97
C GLN A 209 23.82 92.50 22.93
N SER A 210 23.50 92.04 24.15
CA SER A 210 22.86 92.85 25.19
C SER A 210 23.80 93.92 25.75
N GLU A 211 25.08 93.61 25.94
CA GLU A 211 26.11 94.55 26.37
C GLU A 211 26.35 95.65 25.31
N ILE A 212 26.48 95.26 24.03
CA ILE A 212 26.61 96.19 22.91
C ILE A 212 25.39 97.12 22.85
N ALA A 213 24.17 96.60 23.01
CA ALA A 213 22.97 97.42 23.05
C ALA A 213 22.98 98.43 24.21
N ALA A 214 23.45 98.01 25.39
CA ALA A 214 23.59 98.89 26.55
C ALA A 214 24.66 99.99 26.32
N LEU A 215 25.81 99.65 25.73
CA LEU A 215 26.85 100.61 25.36
C LEU A 215 26.35 101.61 24.32
N ASN A 216 25.67 101.15 23.28
CA ASN A 216 25.07 102.01 22.25
C ASN A 216 24.07 102.99 22.86
N SER A 217 23.26 102.56 23.82
CA SER A 217 22.33 103.45 24.56
C SER A 217 23.09 104.53 25.34
N LYS A 218 24.17 104.16 26.05
CA LYS A 218 25.03 105.14 26.75
C LYS A 218 25.69 106.13 25.80
N VAL A 219 26.25 105.66 24.69
CA VAL A 219 26.86 106.52 23.65
C VAL A 219 25.83 107.49 23.08
N ALA A 220 24.62 107.02 22.75
CA ALA A 220 23.53 107.89 22.30
C ALA A 220 23.15 108.95 23.35
N GLY A 221 23.15 108.59 24.64
CA GLY A 221 22.99 109.53 25.75
C GLY A 221 24.08 110.61 25.78
N LEU A 222 25.34 110.21 25.68
CA LEU A 222 26.49 111.14 25.64
C LEU A 222 26.45 112.07 24.42
N LEU A 223 26.11 111.55 23.24
CA LEU A 223 25.97 112.36 22.03
C LEU A 223 24.88 113.43 22.19
N LYS A 224 23.76 113.10 22.85
CA LYS A 224 22.71 114.08 23.17
C LYS A 224 23.20 115.15 24.15
N SER A 225 23.94 114.77 25.19
CA SER A 225 24.51 115.76 26.14
C SER A 225 25.55 116.66 25.48
N PHE A 226 26.43 116.12 24.63
CA PHE A 226 27.37 116.94 23.85
C PHE A 226 26.65 117.89 22.88
N ALA A 227 25.58 117.43 22.22
CA ALA A 227 24.75 118.28 21.36
C ALA A 227 24.00 119.39 22.14
N GLN A 228 23.69 119.18 23.42
CA GLN A 228 23.14 120.22 24.31
C GLN A 228 24.19 121.23 24.73
N ILE A 229 25.42 120.80 25.01
CA ILE A 229 26.56 121.67 25.37
C ILE A 229 26.98 122.55 24.17
N ALA A 230 27.00 122.00 22.95
CA ALA A 230 27.37 122.74 21.74
C ALA A 230 26.34 123.80 21.28
N LYS A 231 25.20 123.93 21.96
CA LYS A 231 24.14 124.93 21.69
C LYS A 231 24.13 126.10 22.68
N GLN A 232 25.06 126.14 23.64
CA GLN A 232 25.36 127.28 24.51
C GLN A 232 26.57 128.05 23.99
#